data_AF-A0AB37UMP9-F1
#
_entry.id   AF-A0AB37UMP9-F1
#
_cell.length_a   1.000
_cell.length_b   1.000
_cell.length_c   1.000
_cell.angle_alpha   90.00
_cell.angle_beta   90.00
_cell.angle_gamma   90.00
#
_symmetry.space_group_name_H-M   'P 1'
#
loop_
_entity.id
_entity.type
_entity.pdbx_description
1 polymer ?
#
loop_
_entity_poly.entity_id
_entity_poly.type
_entity_poly.pdbx_seq_one_letter_code
_entity_poly.pdbx_strand_id
1 'polypeptide(L)' 'MAEIRDLALQAIKTGYLTLEAEEKLRYLMSHHYGQEDFLAFMRLQEAAMQGRVRQESRERLKRRHLSVAIASRT' A
#
# COMPACT_ATOMS: atom_id res chain seq x y z
N MET A 1 18.13 5.26 -9.84
CA MET A 1 17.35 5.12 -8.59
C MET A 1 15.88 5.17 -8.95
N ALA A 2 15.21 4.02 -8.96
CA ALA A 2 13.84 3.84 -9.45
C ALA A 2 12.95 3.08 -8.46
N GLU A 3 13.40 2.85 -7.22
CA GLU A 3 12.74 1.88 -6.32
C GLU A 3 11.29 2.26 -5.96
N ILE A 4 10.98 3.55 -5.80
CA ILE A 4 9.59 4.00 -5.55
C ILE A 4 8.73 3.77 -6.81
N ARG A 5 9.23 4.15 -7.98
CA ARG A 5 8.56 3.98 -9.26
C ARG A 5 8.29 2.51 -9.57
N ASP A 6 9.27 1.64 -9.35
CA ASP A 6 9.19 0.21 -9.61
C ASP A 6 8.18 -0.46 -8.67
N LEU A 7 8.23 -0.14 -7.36
CA LEU A 7 7.26 -0.65 -6.39
C LEU A 7 5.84 -0.18 -6.70
N ALA A 8 5.66 1.09 -7.04
CA ALA A 8 4.36 1.64 -7.41
C ALA A 8 3.81 0.98 -8.68
N LEU A 9 4.63 0.84 -9.72
CA LEU A 9 4.23 0.20 -10.97
C LEU A 9 3.90 -1.27 -10.76
N GLN A 10 4.72 -2.00 -9.98
CA GLN A 10 4.47 -3.39 -9.67
C GLN A 10 3.14 -3.56 -8.95
N ALA A 11 2.88 -2.77 -7.90
CA ALA A 11 1.63 -2.84 -7.15
C ALA A 11 0.40 -2.48 -8.00
N ILE A 12 0.52 -1.49 -8.89
CA ILE A 12 -0.55 -1.14 -9.85
C ILE A 12 -0.79 -2.29 -10.83
N LYS A 13 0.27 -2.92 -11.33
CA LYS A 13 0.19 -4.02 -12.30
C LYS A 13 -0.41 -5.29 -11.68
N THR A 14 -0.03 -5.63 -10.45
CA THR A 14 -0.53 -6.81 -9.74
C THR A 14 -1.88 -6.57 -9.08
N GLY A 15 -2.26 -5.30 -8.88
CA GLY A 15 -3.43 -4.92 -8.08
C GLY A 15 -3.26 -5.19 -6.58
N TYR A 16 -2.05 -5.43 -6.11
CA TYR A 16 -1.78 -5.79 -4.71
C TYR A 16 -0.48 -5.18 -4.20
N LEU A 17 -0.55 -4.54 -3.04
CA LEU A 17 0.58 -3.98 -2.30
C LEU A 17 0.77 -4.79 -1.01
N THR A 18 1.89 -5.51 -0.93
CA THR A 18 2.25 -6.33 0.23
C THR A 18 2.71 -5.45 1.39
N LEU A 19 2.65 -5.98 2.62
CA LEU A 19 3.11 -5.26 3.80
C LEU A 19 4.60 -4.86 3.68
N GLU A 20 5.44 -5.75 3.15
CA GLU A 20 6.86 -5.47 2.91
C GLU A 20 7.05 -4.30 1.92
N ALA A 21 6.27 -4.27 0.84
CA ALA A 21 6.31 -3.17 -0.12
C ALA A 21 5.79 -1.85 0.48
N GLU A 22 4.78 -1.90 1.35
CA GLU A 22 4.29 -0.73 2.11
C GLU A 22 5.38 -0.16 3.02
N GLU A 23 6.09 -1.01 3.77
CA GLU A 23 7.18 -0.62 4.66
C GLU A 23 8.36 -0.04 3.87
N LYS A 24 8.73 -0.68 2.77
CA LYS A 24 9.79 -0.18 1.88
C LYS A 24 9.41 1.18 1.27
N LEU A 25 8.18 1.35 0.80
CA LEU A 25 7.70 2.66 0.31
C LEU A 25 7.74 3.72 1.41
N ARG A 26 7.35 3.38 2.65
CA ARG A 26 7.41 4.31 3.78
C ARG A 26 8.84 4.75 4.09
N TYR A 27 9.79 3.82 4.07
CA TYR A 27 11.21 4.12 4.23
C TYR A 27 11.74 5.00 3.09
N LEU A 28 11.46 4.66 1.83
CA LEU A 28 11.93 5.44 0.68
C LEU A 28 11.34 6.85 0.66
N MET A 29 10.06 7.00 1.04
CA MET A 29 9.39 8.29 1.11
C MET A 29 9.80 9.14 2.31
N SER A 30 10.48 8.57 3.31
CA SER A 30 11.05 9.35 4.43
C SER A 30 12.42 9.97 4.10
N HIS A 31 12.98 9.65 2.94
CA HIS A 31 14.25 10.20 2.46
C HIS A 31 14.00 11.19 1.31
N HIS A 32 15.05 11.81 0.77
CA HIS A 32 14.91 12.71 -0.37
C HIS A 32 14.47 11.91 -1.62
N TYR A 33 13.35 12.29 -2.21
CA TYR A 33 12.80 11.69 -3.44
C TYR A 33 12.57 12.76 -4.51
N GLY A 34 12.63 12.34 -5.77
CA GLY A 34 12.40 13.23 -6.91
C GLY A 34 10.91 13.42 -7.23
N GLN A 35 10.63 14.38 -8.10
CA GLN A 35 9.26 14.65 -8.59
C GLN A 35 8.61 13.42 -9.25
N GLU A 36 9.39 12.64 -10.01
CA GLU A 36 8.86 11.45 -10.68
C GLU A 36 8.45 10.35 -9.69
N ASP A 37 9.24 10.17 -8.62
CA ASP A 37 8.93 9.23 -7.55
C ASP A 37 7.68 9.66 -6.80
N PHE A 38 7.53 10.96 -6.53
CA PHE A 38 6.31 11.53 -5.95
C PHE A 38 5.09 11.27 -6.84
N LEU A 39 5.17 11.54 -8.14
CA LEU A 39 4.07 11.30 -9.08
C LEU A 39 3.70 9.82 -9.17
N ALA A 40 4.68 8.92 -9.15
CA ALA A 40 4.43 7.48 -9.13
C ALA A 40 3.73 7.05 -7.83
N PHE A 41 4.16 7.58 -6.68
CA PHE A 41 3.48 7.33 -5.41
C PHE A 41 2.04 7.85 -5.42
N MET A 42 1.78 9.05 -5.95
CA MET A 42 0.42 9.60 -6.06
C MET A 42 -0.50 8.74 -6.93
N ARG A 43 0.00 8.22 -8.06
CA ARG A 43 -0.76 7.27 -8.91
C ARG A 43 -1.08 5.97 -8.17
N LEU A 44 -0.15 5.45 -7.37
CA LEU A 44 -0.40 4.29 -6.51
C LEU A 44 -1.49 4.60 -5.47
N GLN A 45 -1.44 5.77 -4.82
CA GLN A 45 -2.46 6.17 -3.84
C GLN A 45 -3.85 6.28 -4.50
N GLU A 46 -3.94 6.89 -5.68
CA GLU A 46 -5.19 6.98 -6.45
C GLU A 46 -5.74 5.60 -6.80
N ALA A 47 -4.89 4.70 -7.31
CA ALA A 47 -5.29 3.34 -7.66
C ALA A 47 -5.80 2.56 -6.43
N ALA A 48 -5.20 2.77 -5.26
CA ALA A 48 -5.67 2.18 -4.01
C ALA A 48 -7.01 2.77 -3.55
N MET A 49 -7.19 4.10 -3.66
CA MET A 49 -8.46 4.77 -3.35
C MET A 49 -9.61 4.29 -4.24
N GLN A 50 -9.33 4.04 -5.53
CA GLN A 50 -10.29 3.49 -6.48
C GLN A 50 -10.51 1.98 -6.35
N GLY A 51 -9.82 1.31 -5.41
CA GLY A 51 -9.92 -0.13 -5.20
C GLY A 51 -9.21 -0.98 -6.27
N ARG A 52 -8.48 -0.36 -7.21
CA ARG A 52 -7.65 -1.06 -8.21
C ARG A 52 -6.43 -1.73 -7.58
N VAL A 53 -5.94 -1.19 -6.47
CA VAL A 53 -4.86 -1.79 -5.68
C VAL A 53 -5.35 -2.07 -4.26
N ARG A 54 -5.26 -3.34 -3.87
CA ARG A 54 -5.52 -3.78 -2.50
C ARG A 54 -4.26 -3.66 -1.66
N GLN A 55 -4.42 -3.33 -0.38
CA GLN A 55 -3.33 -3.12 0.57
C GLN A 55 -3.41 -4.17 1.68
N GLU A 56 -2.33 -4.91 1.88
CA GLU A 56 -2.28 -5.97 2.87
C GLU A 56 -2.54 -5.45 4.29
N SER A 57 -1.99 -4.30 4.65
CA SER A 57 -2.18 -3.71 5.99
C SER A 57 -3.66 -3.45 6.30
N ARG A 58 -4.41 -2.91 5.32
CA ARG A 58 -5.85 -2.65 5.43
C ARG A 58 -6.64 -3.95 5.53
N GLU A 59 -6.26 -4.98 4.79
CA GLU A 59 -6.91 -6.29 4.87
C GLU A 59 -6.70 -6.96 6.22
N ARG A 60 -5.46 -6.95 6.72
CA ARG A 60 -5.14 -7.44 8.07
C ARG A 60 -5.92 -6.68 9.14
N LEU A 61 -6.03 -5.35 9.01
CA LEU A 61 -6.82 -4.54 9.93
C LEU A 61 -8.30 -4.93 9.92
N LYS A 62 -8.90 -5.09 8.74
CA LYS A 62 -10.30 -5.55 8.60
C LYS A 62 -10.50 -6.94 9.23
N ARG A 63 -9.57 -7.87 9.00
CA ARG A 63 -9.61 -9.22 9.61
C ARG A 63 -9.55 -9.16 11.13
N ARG A 64 -8.67 -8.32 11.71
CA ARG A 64 -8.58 -8.12 13.17
C ARG A 64 -9.88 -7.54 13.75
N HIS A 65 -10.49 -6.56 13.07
CA HIS A 65 -11.76 -5.99 13.53
C HIS A 65 -12.88 -7.04 13.51
N LEU A 66 -12.92 -7.88 12.48
CA LEU A 66 -13.91 -8.96 12.38
C LEU A 66 -13.74 -9.99 13.49
N SER A 67 -12.50 -10.41 13.80
CA SER A 67 -12.25 -11.36 14.89
C SER A 67 -12.67 -10.82 16.26
N VAL A 68 -12.44 -9.53 16.53
CA VAL A 68 -12.89 -8.89 17.78
C VAL A 68 -14.42 -8.82 17.84
N ALA A 69 -15.08 -8.43 16.74
CA ALA A 69 -16.53 -8.31 16.70
C ALA A 69 -17.29 -9.65 16.84
N ILE A 70 -16.64 -10.78 16.56
CA ILE A 70 -17.19 -12.13 16.78
C ILE A 70 -17.00 -12.54 18.23
N ALA A 71 -15.80 -12.34 18.81
CA ALA A 71 -15.49 -12.71 20.18
C ALA A 71 -16.33 -11.95 21.23
N SER A 72 -16.81 -10.74 20.92
CA SER A 72 -17.68 -9.97 21.83
C SER A 72 -19.17 -10.37 21.81
N ARG A 73 -19.57 -11.37 20.99
CA ARG A 73 -20.96 -11.86 20.89
C ARG A 73 -21.19 -13.24 21.51
N THR A 74 -20.15 -13.83 22.09
CA THR A 74 -20.15 -15.13 22.79
C THR A 74 -19.87 -14.92 24.26
#